data_AF-V2YGC9-F1
#
_entry.id   AF-V2YGC9-F1
#
_cell.length_a   1.000
_cell.length_b   1.000
_cell.length_c   1.000
_cell.angle_alpha   90.00
_cell.angle_beta   90.00
_cell.angle_gamma   90.00
#
_symmetry.space_group_name_H-M   'P 1'
#
loop_
_entity.id
_entity.type
_entity.pdbx_description
1 polymer ?
#
loop_
_entity_poly.entity_id
_entity_poly.type
_entity_poly.pdbx_seq_one_letter_code
_entity_poly.pdbx_strand_id
1 'polypeptide(L)' 'MEENLKELYLQEIERFRLDFDSNPEYQAYYTQAEAIWKGGDMPAAVFHLLETSNFLSFAHGFRLGARLAGWVRTG' A
#
# COMPACT_ATOMS: atom_id res chain seq x y z
N MET A 1 9.82 6.98 14.83
CA MET A 1 9.01 7.62 13.77
C MET A 1 8.74 6.65 12.63
N GLU A 2 9.77 5.99 12.10
CA GLU A 2 9.60 4.95 11.08
C GLU A 2 8.76 3.77 11.57
N GLU A 3 8.98 3.31 12.81
CA GLU A 3 8.16 2.27 13.45
C GLU A 3 6.68 2.66 13.54
N ASN A 4 6.37 3.86 14.03
CA ASN A 4 4.98 4.35 14.09
C ASN A 4 4.33 4.46 12.69
N LEU A 5 5.10 4.83 11.65
CA LEU A 5 4.61 4.86 10.27
C LEU A 5 4.32 3.46 9.74
N LYS A 6 5.18 2.49 10.09
CA LYS A 6 4.99 1.09 9.73
C LYS A 6 3.75 0.50 10.42
N GLU A 7 3.55 0.83 11.70
CA GLU A 7 2.36 0.41 12.44
C GLU A 7 1.08 1.01 11.83
N LEU A 8 1.08 2.31 11.52
CA LEU A 8 -0.04 2.96 10.83
C LEU A 8 -0.29 2.34 9.45
N TYR A 9 0.75 2.06 8.67
CA TYR A 9 0.63 1.40 7.36
C TYR A 9 -0.06 0.03 7.47
N LEU A 10 0.36 -0.79 8.43
CA LEU A 10 -0.27 -2.10 8.69
C LEU A 10 -1.72 -1.95 9.14
N GLN A 11 -2.02 -1.00 10.03
CA GLN A 11 -3.38 -0.72 10.46
C GLN A 11 -4.30 -0.29 9.30
N GLU A 12 -3.81 0.55 8.38
CA GLU A 12 -4.56 0.98 7.19
C GLU A 12 -4.89 -0.19 6.27
N ILE A 13 -3.94 -1.10 6.04
CA ILE A 13 -4.15 -2.30 5.21
C ILE A 13 -5.12 -3.28 5.89
N GLU A 14 -4.91 -3.56 7.18
CA GLU A 14 -5.64 -4.61 7.89
C GLU A 14 -7.05 -4.18 8.32
N ARG A 15 -7.24 -2.91 8.72
CA ARG A 15 -8.48 -2.45 9.37
C ARG A 15 -9.37 -1.61 8.48
N PHE A 16 -8.80 -0.78 7.61
CA PHE A 16 -9.61 0.13 6.79
C PHE A 16 -10.10 -0.50 5.49
N ARG A 17 -9.75 -1.78 5.24
CA ARG A 17 -10.28 -2.62 4.16
C ARG A 17 -10.41 -1.81 2.87
N LEU A 18 -9.27 -1.44 2.29
CA LEU A 18 -9.24 -1.15 0.86
C LEU A 18 -9.87 -2.37 0.16
N ASP A 19 -11.10 -2.19 -0.29
CA ASP A 19 -11.88 -3.27 -0.90
C ASP A 19 -11.38 -3.45 -2.34
N PHE A 20 -10.25 -4.14 -2.44
CA PHE A 20 -9.65 -4.50 -3.71
C PHE A 20 -10.55 -5.45 -4.51
N ASP A 21 -11.45 -6.17 -3.84
CA ASP A 21 -12.39 -7.10 -4.45
C ASP A 21 -13.48 -6.38 -5.25
N SER A 22 -13.89 -5.17 -4.82
CA SER A 22 -14.82 -4.35 -5.60
C SER A 22 -14.16 -3.47 -6.65
N ASN A 23 -12.82 -3.40 -6.72
CA ASN A 23 -12.13 -2.65 -7.75
C ASN A 23 -11.94 -3.48 -9.04
N PRO A 24 -12.61 -3.16 -10.17
CA PRO A 24 -12.58 -3.98 -11.37
C PRO A 24 -11.21 -3.99 -12.06
N GLU A 25 -10.45 -2.89 -11.96
CA GLU A 25 -9.11 -2.79 -12.54
C GLU A 25 -8.11 -3.65 -11.74
N TYR A 26 -8.21 -3.60 -10.41
CA TYR A 26 -7.44 -4.48 -9.54
C TYR A 26 -7.71 -5.95 -9.85
N GLN A 27 -8.99 -6.36 -9.94
CA GLN A 27 -9.36 -7.74 -10.25
C GLN A 27 -8.85 -8.21 -11.62
N ALA A 28 -8.88 -7.32 -12.62
CA ALA A 28 -8.34 -7.62 -13.95
C ALA A 28 -6.83 -7.89 -13.91
N TYR A 29 -6.06 -7.07 -13.18
CA TYR A 29 -4.62 -7.28 -13.03
C TYR A 29 -4.30 -8.48 -12.13
N TYR A 30 -5.05 -8.68 -11.06
CA TYR A 30 -4.91 -9.83 -10.17
C TYR A 30 -5.07 -11.15 -10.93
N THR A 31 -6.12 -11.26 -11.75
CA THR A 31 -6.38 -12.44 -12.59
C THR A 31 -5.23 -12.72 -13.57
N GLN A 32 -4.72 -11.66 -14.21
CA GLN A 32 -3.57 -11.79 -15.11
C GLN A 32 -2.31 -12.26 -14.38
N ALA A 33 -2.08 -11.71 -13.19
CA ALA A 33 -0.92 -12.04 -12.38
C ALA A 33 -1.00 -13.49 -11.86
N GLU A 34 -2.16 -13.93 -11.38
CA GLU A 34 -2.42 -15.32 -11.00
C GLU A 34 -2.15 -16.30 -12.15
N ALA A 35 -2.57 -15.95 -13.37
CA ALA A 35 -2.32 -16.75 -14.57
C ALA A 35 -0.82 -16.88 -14.91
N ILE A 36 0.01 -15.88 -14.58
CA ILE A 36 1.46 -15.91 -14.77
C ILE A 36 2.10 -16.91 -13.80
N TRP A 37 1.66 -16.92 -12.55
CA TRP A 37 2.26 -17.77 -11.52
C TRP A 37 1.71 -19.20 -11.45
N LYS A 38 0.63 -19.54 -12.19
CA LYS A 38 0.09 -20.91 -12.37
C LYS A 38 0.01 -21.73 -11.06
N GLY A 39 -0.34 -21.09 -9.95
CA GLY A 39 -0.44 -21.73 -8.62
C GLY A 39 0.88 -21.94 -7.89
N GLY A 40 2.00 -21.45 -8.41
CA GLY A 40 3.24 -21.26 -7.67
C GLY A 40 3.28 -19.92 -6.94
N ASP A 41 4.16 -19.81 -5.95
CA ASP A 41 4.32 -18.57 -5.19
C ASP A 41 4.99 -17.47 -6.03
N MET A 42 4.58 -16.22 -5.78
CA MET A 42 5.30 -15.06 -6.30
C MET A 42 6.74 -15.07 -5.76
N PRO A 43 7.76 -14.81 -6.60
CA PRO A 43 9.15 -14.74 -6.13
C PRO A 43 9.30 -13.73 -4.99
N ALA A 44 9.99 -14.13 -3.91
CA ALA A 44 10.16 -13.30 -2.71
C ALA A 44 10.74 -11.90 -3.03
N ALA A 45 11.65 -11.79 -4.00
CA ALA A 45 12.19 -10.52 -4.42
C ALA A 45 11.12 -9.57 -5.00
N VAL A 46 10.17 -10.12 -5.77
CA VAL A 46 9.05 -9.34 -6.34
C VAL A 46 8.08 -8.95 -5.23
N PHE A 47 7.77 -9.87 -4.31
CA PHE A 47 6.95 -9.58 -3.14
C PHE A 47 7.52 -8.41 -2.33
N HIS A 48 8.78 -8.51 -1.91
CA HIS A 48 9.42 -7.47 -1.09
C HIS A 48 9.56 -6.14 -1.83
N LEU A 49 9.75 -6.16 -3.15
CA LEU A 49 9.74 -4.95 -3.96
C LEU A 49 8.38 -4.24 -3.90
N LEU A 50 7.28 -4.98 -4.09
CA LEU A 50 5.92 -4.42 -4.04
C LEU A 50 5.57 -3.90 -2.64
N GLU A 51 5.86 -4.70 -1.61
CA GLU A 51 5.63 -4.33 -0.20
C GLU A 51 6.42 -3.07 0.18
N THR A 52 7.71 -3.03 -0.15
CA THR A 52 8.58 -1.86 0.16
C THR A 52 8.11 -0.62 -0.60
N SER A 53 7.75 -0.76 -1.89
CA SER A 53 7.29 0.37 -2.71
C SER A 53 5.97 0.95 -2.20
N ASN A 54 5.06 0.09 -1.75
CA ASN A 54 3.79 0.52 -1.15
C ASN A 54 4.03 1.27 0.18
N PHE A 55 4.90 0.73 1.04
CA PHE A 55 5.25 1.41 2.30
C PHE A 55 5.89 2.78 2.05
N LEU A 56 6.83 2.89 1.10
CA LEU A 56 7.48 4.14 0.75
C LEU A 56 6.47 5.18 0.22
N SER A 57 5.56 4.75 -0.65
CA SER A 57 4.49 5.60 -1.18
C SER A 57 3.56 6.10 -0.07
N PHE A 58 3.14 5.21 0.83
CA PHE A 58 2.32 5.56 2.00
C PHE A 58 3.04 6.56 2.90
N ALA A 59 4.29 6.29 3.28
CA ALA A 59 5.07 7.17 4.15
C ALA A 59 5.28 8.55 3.53
N HIS A 60 5.49 8.62 2.20
CA HIS A 60 5.59 9.87 1.49
C HIS A 60 4.26 10.65 1.51
N GLY A 61 3.16 10.00 1.15
CA GLY A 61 1.81 10.59 1.17
C GLY A 61 1.41 11.09 2.56
N PHE A 62 1.69 10.30 3.61
CA PHE A 62 1.45 10.69 4.99
C PHE A 62 2.21 11.96 5.37
N ARG A 63 3.52 12.02 5.08
CA ARG A 63 4.35 13.20 5.37
C ARG A 63 3.84 14.43 4.62
N LEU A 64 3.42 14.27 3.37
CA LEU A 64 2.84 15.36 2.58
C LEU A 64 1.54 15.85 3.24
N GLY A 65 0.61 14.94 3.57
CA GLY A 65 -0.64 15.28 4.24
C GLY A 65 -0.43 15.98 5.59
N ALA A 66 0.51 15.49 6.41
CA ALA A 66 0.84 16.11 7.68
C ALA A 66 1.39 17.54 7.50
N ARG A 67 2.22 17.78 6.49
CA ARG A 67 2.72 19.14 6.18
C ARG A 67 1.59 20.07 5.74
N LEU A 68 0.71 19.60 4.84
CA LEU A 68 -0.44 20.37 4.37
C LEU A 68 -1.39 20.72 5.52
N ALA A 69 -1.71 19.75 6.38
CA ALA A 69 -2.54 19.98 7.56
C ALA A 69 -1.88 20.95 8.56
N GLY A 70 -0.55 20.88 8.70
CA GLY A 70 0.23 21.84 9.48
C GLY A 70 0.10 23.26 8.93
N TRP A 71 0.23 23.44 7.61
CA TRP A 71 0.09 24.75 6.95
C TRP A 71 -1.30 25.36 7.14
N VAL A 72 -2.36 24.57 6.94
CA VAL A 72 -3.76 25.01 7.14
C VAL A 72 -4.01 25.45 8.60
N ARG A 73 -3.29 24.88 9.56
CA ARG A 73 -3.46 25.21 10.99
C ARG A 73 -2.66 26.43 11.44
N THR A 74 -1.73 26.90 10.61
CA THR A 74 -0.87 28.08 10.88
C THR A 74 -1.26 29.33 10.09
N GLY A 75 -2.17 29.21 9.12
CA GLY A 75 -2.76 30.32 8.36
C GLY A 75 -4.15 30.67 8.87
#